data_AF-A0A537W9B2-F1
#
_entry.id   AF-A0A537W9B2-F1
#
_cell.length_a   1.000
_cell.length_b   1.000
_cell.length_c   1.000
_cell.angle_alpha   90.00
_cell.angle_beta   90.00
_cell.angle_gamma   90.00
#
_symmetry.space_group_name_H-M   'P 1'
#
loop_
_entity.id
_entity.type
_entity.pdbx_description
1 polymer ?
#
loop_
_entity_poly.entity_id
_entity_poly.type
_entity_poly.pdbx_seq_one_letter_code
_entity_poly.pdbx_strand_id
1 'polypeptide(L)' 'APFGGVKHSGYGREGGFEGIQEYLEVKYVALAV' A
#
# COMPACT_ATOMS: atom_id res chain seq x y z
N ALA A 1 5.56 9.96 -7.60
CA ALA A 1 4.20 9.88 -8.18
C ALA A 1 3.84 8.42 -8.29
N PRO A 2 2.62 8.01 -7.92
CA PRO A 2 2.23 6.61 -7.92
C PRO A 2 1.72 6.20 -9.31
N PHE A 3 2.21 5.07 -9.84
CA PHE A 3 1.81 4.52 -11.13
C PHE A 3 0.95 3.28 -10.94
N GLY A 4 -0.14 3.11 -11.69
CA GLY A 4 -0.98 1.93 -11.55
C GLY A 4 -2.23 1.94 -12.43
N GLY A 5 -2.80 0.76 -12.64
CA GLY A 5 -3.99 0.55 -13.45
C GLY A 5 -5.30 0.70 -12.69
N VAL A 6 -6.42 0.61 -13.42
CA VAL A 6 -7.76 0.47 -12.85
C VAL A 6 -8.57 -0.57 -13.63
N LYS A 7 -9.50 -1.25 -12.95
CA LYS A 7 -10.40 -2.27 -13.55
C LYS A 7 -9.60 -3.39 -14.22
N HIS A 8 -9.81 -3.60 -15.52
CA HIS A 8 -9.15 -4.66 -16.28
C HIS A 8 -7.68 -4.38 -16.58
N SER A 9 -7.20 -3.14 -16.42
CA SER A 9 -5.79 -2.82 -16.59
C SER A 9 -4.95 -3.12 -15.34
N GLY A 10 -5.55 -3.64 -14.27
CA GLY A 10 -4.89 -3.98 -13.01
C GLY A 10 -5.42 -3.17 -11.81
N TYR A 11 -5.01 -3.60 -10.62
CA TYR A 11 -5.24 -2.94 -9.34
C TYR A 11 -3.91 -2.79 -8.61
N GLY A 12 -3.84 -1.85 -7.66
CA GLY A 12 -2.60 -1.54 -6.96
C GLY A 12 -1.86 -0.35 -7.56
N ARG A 13 -0.80 0.09 -6.87
CA ARG A 13 0.07 1.17 -7.32
C ARG A 13 1.53 0.89 -7.00
N GLU A 14 2.42 1.37 -7.84
CA GLU A 14 3.86 1.21 -7.73
C GLU A 14 4.57 2.56 -7.57
N GLY A 15 5.77 2.51 -6.97
CA GLY A 15 6.64 3.64 -6.75
C GLY A 15 6.24 4.52 -5.56
N GLY A 16 7.25 5.11 -4.90
CA GLY A 16 7.04 6.01 -3.77
C GLY A 16 6.44 5.32 -2.53
N PHE A 17 5.69 6.09 -1.75
CA PHE A 17 5.10 5.62 -0.48
C PHE A 17 3.94 4.65 -0.70
N GLU A 18 3.14 4.87 -1.74
CA GLU A 18 2.02 3.99 -2.09
C GLU A 18 2.51 2.61 -2.57
N GLY A 19 3.62 2.55 -3.30
CA GLY A 19 4.15 1.29 -3.82
C GLY A 19 4.72 0.33 -2.76
N ILE A 20 5.30 0.85 -1.67
CA ILE A 20 5.88 -0.02 -0.64
C ILE A 20 4.81 -0.66 0.25
N GLN A 21 3.61 -0.08 0.33
CA GLN A 21 2.54 -0.55 1.22
C GLN A 21 2.06 -1.97 0.87
N GLU A 22 2.12 -2.39 -0.40
CA GLU A 22 1.75 -3.75 -0.80
C GLU A 22 2.71 -4.82 -0.26
N TYR A 23 3.91 -4.42 0.17
CA TYR A 23 4.94 -5.32 0.71
C TYR A 23 5.07 -5.24 2.24
N LEU A 24 4.26 -4.41 2.90
CA LEU A 24 4.30 -4.22 4.34
C LEU A 24 2.99 -4.70 4.96
N GLU A 25 3.07 -5.32 6.14
CA GLU A 25 1.90 -5.63 6.95
C GLU A 25 1.67 -4.53 7.98
N VAL A 26 0.44 -4.03 8.06
CA VAL A 26 0.05 -3.08 9.10
C VAL A 26 -0.16 -3.83 10.42
N LYS A 27 0.70 -3.56 11.40
CA LYS A 27 0.55 -4.07 12.76
C LYS A 27 -0.01 -3.01 13.69
N TYR A 28 -1.18 -3.26 14.25
CA TYR A 28 -1.74 -2.43 15.31
C TYR A 28 -1.08 -2.75 16.65
N VAL A 29 -0.66 -1.72 17.39
CA VAL A 29 -0.07 -1.83 18.72
C VAL A 29 -0.82 -0.89 19.66
N ALA A 30 -1.59 -1.44 20.59
CA ALA A 30 -2.20 -0.71 21.69
C ALA A 30 -1.37 -0.88 22.97
N LEU A 31 -0.94 0.24 23.55
CA LEU A 31 -0.31 0.25 24.86
C LEU A 31 -1.38 0.64 25.88
N ALA A 32 -1.71 -0.28 26.78
CA ALA A 32 -2.49 0.04 27.97
C ALA A 32 -1.58 0.76 28.97
N VAL A 33 -2.06 1.89 29.50
CA VAL A 33 -1.42 2.63 30.60
C VAL A 33 -2.04 2.21 31.91
#